data_AF-A0A1V5JIW5-F1
#
_entry.id   AF-A0A1V5JIW5-F1
#
_cell.length_a   1.000
_cell.length_b   1.000
_cell.length_c   1.000
_cell.angle_alpha   90.00
_cell.angle_beta   90.00
_cell.angle_gamma   90.00
#
_symmetry.space_group_name_H-M   'P 1'
#
loop_
_entity.id
_entity.type
_entity.pdbx_description
1 polymer ?
#
loop_
_entity_poly.entity_id
_entity_poly.type
_entity_poly.pdbx_seq_one_letter_code
_entity_poly.pdbx_strand_id
1 'polypeptide(L)'
;MISHLVLAVWVLLHFRSKKSVTRLTAATFRPDFYIIRHIVSIGFAPFAMNLASSIIWGVMNSKFIKYGGDISVAALGIVNSATMLLVISIISINMAVQPIIGFNYGAGLFCRVKETIMKAIRYATLIAVGGWLICMLAPGVIISIFNTDSAELREAGTLGLRIYCAALPVVGFQIIASNYFQAIGKARLAIFLSMLRQIIILFPLIIILPEFWGASGVWVAIPVSDFVAAVISFILFRREIAKLECDMPVAGRKNPEIAPPPETC
;
A
#
# COMPACT_ATOMS: atom_id res chain seq x y z
N MET A 1 -6.05 23.19 -2.23
CA MET A 1 -4.83 23.97 -1.91
C MET A 1 -4.99 24.81 -0.64
N ILE A 2 -6.05 25.62 -0.49
CA ILE A 2 -6.29 26.43 0.72
C ILE A 2 -6.42 25.54 1.98
N SER A 3 -7.12 24.41 1.89
CA SER A 3 -7.23 23.42 2.98
C SER A 3 -5.89 22.86 3.45
N HIS A 4 -4.97 22.56 2.52
CA HIS A 4 -3.64 22.06 2.87
C HIS A 4 -2.77 23.14 3.53
N LEU A 5 -2.91 24.41 3.12
CA LEU A 5 -2.24 25.53 3.78
C LEU A 5 -2.74 25.73 5.21
N VAL A 6 -4.06 25.67 5.43
CA VAL A 6 -4.66 25.77 6.78
C VAL A 6 -4.18 24.62 7.67
N LEU A 7 -4.13 23.39 7.15
CA LEU A 7 -3.57 22.24 7.87
C LEU A 7 -2.10 22.43 8.22
N ALA A 8 -1.29 22.92 7.29
CA ALA A 8 0.12 23.18 7.53
C ALA A 8 0.33 24.23 8.65
N VAL A 9 -0.42 25.33 8.60
CA VAL A 9 -0.39 26.37 9.64
C VAL A 9 -0.82 25.80 10.99
N TRP A 10 -1.90 25.02 11.03
CA TRP A 10 -2.39 24.40 12.27
C TRP A 10 -1.37 23.43 12.89
N VAL A 11 -0.74 22.58 12.06
CA VAL A 11 0.32 21.66 12.51
C VAL A 11 1.53 22.43 13.05
N LEU A 12 1.94 23.51 12.38
CA LEU A 12 3.03 24.37 12.84
C LEU A 12 2.70 25.04 14.19
N LEU A 13 1.47 25.52 14.38
CA LEU A 13 1.01 26.09 15.64
C LEU A 13 0.93 25.03 16.76
N HIS A 14 0.50 23.81 16.43
CA HIS A 14 0.44 22.69 17.37
C HIS A 14 1.84 22.30 17.87
N PHE A 15 2.81 22.13 16.97
CA PHE A 15 4.20 21.82 17.33
C PHE A 15 4.93 22.97 18.05
N ARG A 16 4.43 24.21 17.93
CA ARG A 16 4.89 25.38 18.72
C ARG A 16 4.20 25.51 20.08
N SER A 17 3.15 24.73 20.35
CA SER A 17 2.39 24.79 21.60
C SER A 17 3.07 24.01 22.72
N LYS A 18 2.89 24.45 23.98
CA LYS A 18 3.49 23.87 25.20
C LYS A 18 3.11 22.40 25.48
N LYS A 19 2.18 21.82 24.71
CA LYS A 19 1.67 20.44 24.84
C LYS A 19 2.34 19.42 23.90
N SER A 20 3.30 19.84 23.06
CA SER A 20 4.03 18.94 22.15
C SER A 20 5.20 18.23 22.86
N VAL A 21 5.33 16.91 22.63
CA VAL A 21 6.43 16.06 23.14
C VAL A 21 7.80 16.49 22.56
N THR A 22 7.80 17.13 21.40
CA THR A 22 9.00 17.69 20.74
C THR A 22 8.81 19.18 20.52
N ARG A 23 9.55 20.02 21.25
CA ARG A 23 9.50 21.49 21.09
C ARG A 23 10.33 21.91 19.89
N LEU A 24 9.66 22.37 18.83
CA LEU A 24 10.32 23.04 17.71
C LEU A 24 10.77 24.43 18.16
N THR A 25 12.03 24.54 18.58
CA THR A 25 12.66 25.81 18.94
C THR A 25 13.46 26.30 17.75
N ALA A 26 13.34 27.60 17.38
CA ALA A 26 14.07 28.16 16.24
C ALA A 26 15.60 27.99 16.36
N ALA A 27 16.12 27.88 17.59
CA ALA A 27 17.53 27.62 17.88
C ALA A 27 18.00 26.20 17.48
N THR A 28 17.10 25.24 17.34
CA THR A 28 17.40 23.85 16.95
C THR A 28 17.36 23.64 15.43
N PHE A 29 16.96 24.66 14.65
CA PHE A 29 16.90 24.62 13.20
C PHE A 29 18.26 24.93 12.58
N ARG A 30 19.28 24.12 12.93
CA ARG A 30 20.59 24.17 12.28
C ARG A 30 20.62 23.13 11.16
N PRO A 31 20.74 23.52 9.89
CA PRO A 31 20.81 22.58 8.78
C PRO A 31 22.10 21.76 8.89
N ASP A 32 21.97 20.54 9.39
CA ASP A 32 23.04 19.56 9.44
C ASP A 32 23.00 18.73 8.14
N PHE A 33 24.04 18.86 7.31
CA PHE A 33 24.13 18.16 6.04
C PHE A 33 24.17 16.63 6.21
N TYR A 34 24.68 16.12 7.34
CA TYR A 34 24.66 14.70 7.65
C TYR A 34 23.22 14.20 7.86
N ILE A 35 22.42 14.94 8.64
CA ILE A 35 21.02 14.62 8.90
C ILE A 35 20.19 14.75 7.61
N ILE A 36 20.40 15.82 6.84
CA ILE A 36 19.69 16.04 5.57
C ILE A 36 19.97 14.89 4.60
N ARG A 37 21.23 14.48 4.43
CA ARG A 37 21.58 13.34 3.57
C ARG A 37 20.92 12.05 4.04
N HIS A 38 20.82 11.82 5.35
CA HIS A 38 20.16 10.64 5.90
C HIS A 38 18.66 10.65 5.63
N ILE A 39 17.99 11.78 5.85
CA ILE A 39 16.56 11.97 5.56
C ILE A 39 16.29 11.76 4.06
N VAL A 40 17.09 12.39 3.19
CA VAL A 40 16.96 12.26 1.73
C VAL A 40 17.17 10.79 1.33
N SER A 41 18.16 10.09 1.88
CA SER A 41 18.38 8.67 1.56
C SER A 41 17.21 7.77 1.98
N ILE A 42 16.55 8.07 3.10
CA ILE A 42 15.37 7.32 3.55
C ILE A 42 14.15 7.64 2.69
N GLY A 43 13.93 8.93 2.38
CA GLY A 43 12.80 9.40 1.58
C GLY A 43 12.94 9.11 0.08
N PHE A 44 14.16 8.91 -0.43
CA PHE A 44 14.42 8.64 -1.84
C PHE A 44 13.77 7.33 -2.30
N ALA A 45 13.72 6.31 -1.44
CA ALA A 45 13.11 5.04 -1.79
C ALA A 45 11.60 5.15 -2.07
N PRO A 46 10.75 5.67 -1.17
CA PRO A 46 9.33 5.88 -1.48
C PRO A 46 9.13 6.90 -2.60
N PHE A 47 9.99 7.91 -2.75
CA PHE A 47 9.96 8.82 -3.90
C PHE A 47 10.13 8.06 -5.22
N ALA A 48 11.17 7.22 -5.34
CA ALA A 48 11.41 6.40 -6.52
C ALA A 48 10.25 5.44 -6.80
N MET A 49 9.60 4.90 -5.76
CA MET A 49 8.42 4.03 -5.93
C MET A 49 7.22 4.78 -6.49
N ASN A 50 6.95 6.00 -6.01
CA ASN A 50 5.89 6.83 -6.54
C ASN A 50 6.19 7.28 -7.98
N LEU A 51 7.43 7.65 -8.27
CA LEU A 51 7.85 8.01 -9.63
C LEU A 51 7.67 6.82 -10.59
N ALA A 52 8.10 5.62 -10.20
CA ALA A 52 7.90 4.42 -10.99
C ALA A 52 6.41 4.10 -11.21
N SER A 53 5.58 4.22 -10.16
CA SER A 53 4.13 4.06 -10.27
C SER A 53 3.54 5.02 -11.30
N SER A 54 3.93 6.29 -11.28
CA SER A 54 3.47 7.31 -12.24
C SER A 54 3.89 6.98 -13.67
N ILE A 55 5.13 6.52 -13.88
CA ILE A 55 5.62 6.10 -15.20
C ILE A 55 4.79 4.92 -15.72
N ILE A 56 4.53 3.91 -14.89
CA ILE A 56 3.72 2.75 -15.28
C ILE A 56 2.32 3.17 -15.69
N TRP A 57 1.66 4.04 -14.91
CA TRP A 57 0.35 4.58 -15.28
C TRP A 57 0.38 5.35 -16.60
N GLY A 58 1.43 6.13 -16.85
CA GLY A 58 1.64 6.80 -18.15
C GLY A 58 1.79 5.80 -19.30
N VAL A 59 2.62 4.77 -19.12
CA VAL A 59 2.81 3.70 -20.13
C VAL A 59 1.52 2.93 -20.36
N MET A 60 0.78 2.59 -19.31
CA MET A 60 -0.52 1.92 -19.43
C MET A 60 -1.50 2.74 -20.24
N ASN A 61 -1.66 4.03 -19.95
CA ASN A 61 -2.53 4.91 -20.73
C ASN A 61 -2.12 4.93 -22.21
N SER A 62 -0.83 5.13 -22.50
CA SER A 62 -0.33 5.09 -23.88
C SER A 62 -0.56 3.76 -24.59
N LYS A 63 -0.42 2.62 -23.88
CA LYS A 63 -0.70 1.29 -24.44
C LYS A 63 -2.20 1.07 -24.67
N PHE A 64 -3.06 1.52 -23.76
CA PHE A 64 -4.51 1.45 -23.97
C PHE A 64 -4.98 2.30 -25.15
N ILE A 65 -4.43 3.52 -25.31
CA ILE A 65 -4.68 4.34 -26.51
C ILE A 65 -4.26 3.59 -27.77
N LYS A 66 -3.03 3.04 -27.79
CA LYS A 66 -2.47 2.38 -28.97
C LYS A 66 -3.23 1.12 -29.39
N TYR A 67 -3.62 0.26 -28.44
CA TYR A 67 -4.19 -1.06 -28.74
C TYR A 67 -5.71 -1.14 -28.57
N GLY A 68 -6.35 -0.15 -27.97
CA GLY A 68 -7.78 -0.17 -27.65
C GLY A 68 -8.52 1.15 -27.80
N GLY A 69 -7.84 2.20 -28.29
CA GLY A 69 -8.42 3.51 -28.56
C GLY A 69 -8.95 4.24 -27.32
N ASP A 70 -9.68 5.33 -27.55
CA ASP A 70 -10.19 6.21 -26.51
C ASP A 70 -11.19 5.50 -25.57
N ILE A 71 -11.95 4.54 -26.10
CA ILE A 71 -12.90 3.72 -25.34
C ILE A 71 -12.18 2.92 -24.24
N SER A 72 -11.01 2.34 -24.54
CA SER A 72 -10.26 1.57 -23.54
C SER A 72 -9.66 2.43 -22.43
N VAL A 73 -9.29 3.67 -22.73
CA VAL A 73 -8.81 4.63 -21.73
C VAL A 73 -9.95 5.10 -20.83
N ALA A 74 -11.11 5.38 -21.42
CA ALA A 74 -12.31 5.69 -20.64
C ALA A 74 -12.69 4.52 -19.72
N ALA A 75 -12.62 3.28 -20.22
CA ALA A 75 -12.85 2.07 -19.43
C ALA A 75 -11.84 1.94 -18.28
N LEU A 76 -10.56 2.22 -18.54
CA LEU A 76 -9.51 2.25 -17.52
C LEU A 76 -9.83 3.23 -16.39
N GLY A 77 -10.27 4.44 -16.71
CA GLY A 77 -10.65 5.44 -15.72
C GLY A 77 -11.79 4.97 -14.80
N ILE A 78 -12.82 4.34 -15.39
CA ILE A 78 -13.97 3.79 -14.64
C ILE A 78 -13.52 2.64 -13.73
N VAL A 79 -12.80 1.66 -14.29
CA VAL A 79 -12.34 0.47 -13.56
C VAL A 79 -11.42 0.87 -12.40
N ASN A 80 -10.49 1.80 -12.65
CA ASN A 80 -9.59 2.29 -11.61
C ASN A 80 -10.37 3.01 -10.49
N SER A 81 -11.33 3.86 -10.84
CA SER A 81 -12.16 4.57 -9.85
C SER A 81 -12.95 3.60 -8.98
N ALA A 82 -13.61 2.61 -9.59
CA ALA A 82 -14.35 1.57 -8.87
C ALA A 82 -13.45 0.75 -7.95
N THR A 83 -12.28 0.33 -8.45
CA THR A 83 -11.39 -0.55 -7.67
C THR A 83 -10.64 0.20 -6.58
N MET A 84 -10.32 1.49 -6.79
CA MET A 84 -9.65 2.32 -5.81
C MET A 84 -10.47 2.50 -4.53
N LEU A 85 -11.80 2.52 -4.61
CA LEU A 85 -12.68 2.53 -3.43
C LEU A 85 -12.46 1.29 -2.54
N LEU A 86 -12.35 0.12 -3.16
CA LEU A 86 -12.07 -1.14 -2.45
C LEU A 86 -10.65 -1.15 -1.85
N VAL A 87 -9.66 -0.72 -2.65
CA VAL A 87 -8.25 -0.70 -2.22
C VAL A 87 -8.02 0.31 -1.09
N ILE A 88 -8.69 1.47 -1.10
CA ILE A 88 -8.59 2.46 0.00
C ILE A 88 -9.02 1.86 1.33
N SER A 89 -10.07 1.02 1.35
CA SER A 89 -10.52 0.36 2.58
C SER A 89 -9.43 -0.56 3.16
N ILE A 90 -8.70 -1.26 2.29
CA ILE A 90 -7.55 -2.09 2.69
C ILE A 90 -6.39 -1.21 3.18
N ILE A 91 -6.13 -0.09 2.52
CA ILE A 91 -5.11 0.90 2.95
C ILE A 91 -5.47 1.49 4.32
N SER A 92 -6.74 1.75 4.61
CA SER A 92 -7.17 2.26 5.93
C SER A 92 -6.85 1.28 7.05
N ILE A 93 -7.08 -0.02 6.85
CA ILE A 93 -6.65 -1.06 7.81
C ILE A 93 -5.13 -1.04 7.97
N ASN A 94 -4.40 -0.94 6.85
CA ASN A 94 -2.96 -0.89 6.81
C ASN A 94 -2.39 0.26 7.68
N MET A 95 -2.96 1.45 7.55
CA MET A 95 -2.57 2.63 8.34
C MET A 95 -2.88 2.47 9.84
N ALA A 96 -3.97 1.79 10.20
CA ALA A 96 -4.31 1.53 11.60
C ALA A 96 -3.40 0.48 12.24
N VAL A 97 -3.00 -0.54 11.47
CA VAL A 97 -2.21 -1.68 11.94
C VAL A 97 -0.72 -1.35 12.06
N GLN A 98 -0.20 -0.47 11.20
CA GLN A 98 1.22 -0.09 11.17
C GLN A 98 1.79 0.37 12.53
N PRO A 99 1.17 1.32 13.28
CA PRO A 99 1.68 1.74 14.58
C PRO A 99 1.56 0.65 15.65
N ILE A 100 0.52 -0.19 15.59
CA ILE A 100 0.32 -1.30 16.53
C ILE A 100 1.44 -2.33 16.36
N ILE A 101 1.79 -2.68 15.12
CA ILE A 101 2.91 -3.58 14.82
C ILE A 101 4.24 -2.94 15.24
N GLY A 102 4.48 -1.68 14.86
CA GLY A 102 5.73 -0.99 15.18
C GLY A 102 6.00 -0.92 16.70
N PHE A 103 4.98 -0.60 17.49
CA PHE A 103 5.09 -0.55 18.95
C PHE A 103 5.33 -1.94 19.56
N ASN A 104 4.50 -2.94 19.23
CA ASN A 104 4.64 -4.28 19.81
C ASN A 104 5.95 -4.96 19.39
N TYR A 105 6.42 -4.72 18.16
CA TYR A 105 7.70 -5.25 17.69
C TYR A 105 8.87 -4.56 18.40
N GLY A 106 8.83 -3.23 18.58
CA GLY A 106 9.83 -2.49 19.35
C GLY A 106 9.87 -2.87 20.84
N ALA A 107 8.74 -3.30 21.41
CA ALA A 107 8.63 -3.79 22.78
C ALA A 107 8.98 -5.29 22.94
N GLY A 108 9.35 -6.00 21.87
CA GLY A 108 9.64 -7.43 21.89
C GLY A 108 8.41 -8.34 22.07
N LEU A 109 7.19 -7.82 21.97
CA LEU A 109 5.94 -8.57 22.16
C LEU A 109 5.53 -9.32 20.88
N PHE A 110 6.34 -10.27 20.42
CA PHE A 110 6.20 -10.92 19.12
C PHE A 110 4.89 -11.73 18.95
N CYS A 111 4.34 -12.31 20.02
CA CYS A 111 3.03 -12.97 19.96
C CYS A 111 1.91 -11.99 19.57
N ARG A 112 1.92 -10.77 20.16
CA ARG A 112 0.94 -9.73 19.83
C ARG A 112 1.10 -9.21 18.41
N VAL A 113 2.34 -9.14 17.92
CA VAL A 113 2.63 -8.81 16.52
C VAL A 113 1.99 -9.85 15.58
N LYS A 114 2.21 -11.14 15.86
CA LYS A 114 1.66 -12.25 15.06
C LYS A 114 0.13 -12.29 15.08
N GLU A 115 -0.47 -12.04 16.24
CA GLU A 115 -1.94 -11.98 16.36
C GLU A 115 -2.52 -10.78 15.58
N THR A 116 -1.92 -9.61 15.74
CA THR A 116 -2.36 -8.38 15.06
C THR A 116 -2.31 -8.54 13.55
N ILE A 117 -1.20 -9.06 13.02
CA ILE A 117 -1.05 -9.23 11.57
C ILE A 117 -1.98 -10.30 11.01
N MET A 118 -2.21 -11.39 11.74
CA MET A 118 -3.12 -12.44 11.27
C MET A 118 -4.56 -11.95 11.23
N LYS A 119 -4.98 -11.14 12.21
CA LYS A 119 -6.27 -10.44 12.20
C LYS A 119 -6.35 -9.45 11.03
N ALA A 120 -5.32 -8.62 10.84
CA ALA A 120 -5.26 -7.65 9.76
C ALA A 120 -5.38 -8.32 8.38
N ILE A 121 -4.64 -9.40 8.13
CA ILE A 121 -4.73 -10.20 6.91
C ILE A 121 -6.15 -10.75 6.75
N ARG A 122 -6.74 -11.33 7.79
CA ARG A 122 -8.10 -11.89 7.71
C ARG A 122 -9.13 -10.82 7.29
N TYR A 123 -9.13 -9.65 7.92
CA TYR A 123 -10.07 -8.58 7.58
C TYR A 123 -9.79 -7.98 6.19
N ALA A 124 -8.52 -7.76 5.84
CA ALA A 124 -8.14 -7.26 4.52
C ALA A 124 -8.55 -8.23 3.41
N THR A 125 -8.32 -9.54 3.60
CA THR A 125 -8.76 -10.58 2.66
C THR A 125 -10.27 -10.68 2.60
N LEU A 126 -11.00 -10.54 3.71
CA LEU A 126 -12.47 -10.55 3.70
C LEU A 126 -13.03 -9.39 2.86
N ILE A 127 -12.49 -8.18 3.03
CA ILE A 127 -12.86 -7.01 2.22
C ILE A 127 -12.49 -7.22 0.75
N ALA A 128 -11.28 -7.74 0.49
CA ALA A 128 -10.83 -7.98 -0.88
C ALA A 128 -11.66 -9.05 -1.60
N VAL A 129 -12.01 -10.14 -0.92
CA VAL A 129 -12.89 -11.20 -1.46
C VAL A 129 -14.31 -10.69 -1.63
N GLY A 130 -14.84 -9.92 -0.66
CA GLY A 130 -16.15 -9.30 -0.78
C GLY A 130 -16.23 -8.35 -1.99
N GLY A 131 -15.23 -7.46 -2.13
CA GLY A 131 -15.10 -6.59 -3.29
C GLY A 131 -14.98 -7.36 -4.61
N TRP A 132 -14.17 -8.43 -4.62
CA TRP A 132 -14.01 -9.31 -5.78
C TRP A 132 -15.33 -9.97 -6.21
N LEU A 133 -16.12 -10.48 -5.25
CA LEU A 133 -17.43 -11.07 -5.53
C LEU A 133 -18.38 -10.04 -6.17
N ILE A 134 -18.44 -8.83 -5.63
CA ILE A 134 -19.28 -7.75 -6.18
C ILE A 134 -18.84 -7.43 -7.61
N CYS A 135 -17.53 -7.30 -7.85
CA CYS A 135 -16.98 -7.02 -9.18
C CYS A 135 -17.17 -8.16 -10.19
N MET A 136 -17.20 -9.42 -9.75
CA MET A 136 -17.40 -10.58 -10.62
C MET A 136 -18.88 -10.85 -10.93
N LEU A 137 -19.76 -10.73 -9.93
CA LEU A 137 -21.18 -11.05 -10.03
C LEU A 137 -21.98 -9.94 -10.70
N ALA A 138 -21.65 -8.67 -10.43
CA ALA A 138 -22.41 -7.53 -10.93
C ALA A 138 -21.51 -6.43 -11.53
N PRO A 139 -20.57 -6.75 -12.46
CA PRO A 139 -19.71 -5.74 -13.07
C PRO A 139 -20.52 -4.69 -13.82
N GLY A 140 -21.59 -5.10 -14.51
CA GLY A 140 -22.45 -4.18 -15.27
C GLY A 140 -23.13 -3.13 -14.38
N VAL A 141 -23.47 -3.48 -13.13
CA VAL A 141 -24.06 -2.52 -12.17
C VAL A 141 -23.01 -1.47 -11.76
N ILE A 142 -21.80 -1.92 -11.43
CA ILE A 142 -20.70 -1.02 -11.08
C ILE A 142 -20.41 -0.06 -12.24
N ILE A 143 -20.25 -0.59 -13.47
CA ILE A 143 -19.97 0.24 -14.64
C ILE A 143 -21.13 1.21 -14.91
N SER A 144 -22.38 0.80 -14.73
CA SER A 144 -23.55 1.65 -14.95
C SER A 144 -23.64 2.85 -14.00
N ILE A 145 -23.02 2.78 -12.82
CA ILE A 145 -22.94 3.92 -11.89
C ILE A 145 -22.04 5.02 -12.44
N PHE A 146 -21.02 4.65 -13.22
CA PHE A 146 -20.05 5.59 -13.79
C PHE A 146 -20.36 5.99 -15.24
N ASN A 147 -21.10 5.16 -16.00
CA ASN A 147 -21.48 5.45 -17.38
C ASN A 147 -22.72 4.68 -17.82
N THR A 148 -23.67 5.38 -18.44
CA THR A 148 -24.97 4.83 -18.88
C THR A 148 -25.12 4.80 -20.40
N ASP A 149 -24.29 5.53 -21.16
CA ASP A 149 -24.68 5.99 -22.50
C ASP A 149 -24.04 5.21 -23.67
N SER A 150 -22.97 4.44 -23.45
CA SER A 150 -22.30 3.69 -24.54
C SER A 150 -22.12 2.20 -24.24
N ALA A 151 -22.72 1.37 -25.11
CA ALA A 151 -22.68 -0.09 -25.00
C ALA A 151 -21.26 -0.66 -25.12
N GLU A 152 -20.45 -0.12 -26.03
CA GLU A 152 -19.06 -0.54 -26.25
C GLU A 152 -18.16 -0.26 -25.03
N LEU A 153 -18.33 0.90 -24.39
CA LEU A 153 -17.60 1.25 -23.17
C LEU A 153 -18.04 0.38 -21.99
N ARG A 154 -19.32 0.01 -21.93
CA ARG A 154 -19.83 -0.91 -20.91
C ARG A 154 -19.24 -2.30 -21.06
N GLU A 155 -19.08 -2.79 -22.28
CA GLU A 155 -18.46 -4.09 -22.56
C GLU A 155 -16.95 -4.07 -22.23
N ALA A 156 -16.22 -3.06 -22.72
CA ALA A 156 -14.80 -2.88 -22.43
C ALA A 156 -14.53 -2.72 -20.92
N GLY A 157 -15.36 -1.92 -20.23
CA GLY A 157 -15.29 -1.73 -18.78
C GLY A 157 -15.62 -3.00 -18.00
N THR A 158 -16.61 -3.79 -18.45
CA THR A 158 -16.97 -5.07 -17.81
C THR A 158 -15.83 -6.08 -17.91
N LEU A 159 -15.23 -6.22 -19.10
CA LEU A 159 -14.09 -7.09 -19.32
C LEU A 159 -12.89 -6.64 -18.48
N GLY A 160 -12.55 -5.35 -18.53
CA GLY A 160 -11.45 -4.77 -17.77
C GLY A 160 -11.62 -4.95 -16.26
N LEU A 161 -12.84 -4.72 -15.73
CA LEU A 161 -13.14 -4.89 -14.31
C LEU A 161 -12.97 -6.34 -13.87
N ARG A 162 -13.48 -7.31 -14.64
CA ARG A 162 -13.33 -8.74 -14.31
C ARG A 162 -11.87 -9.17 -14.29
N ILE A 163 -11.08 -8.75 -15.28
CA ILE A 163 -9.66 -9.11 -15.36
C ILE A 163 -8.88 -8.43 -14.24
N TYR A 164 -9.07 -7.13 -14.02
CA TYR A 164 -8.38 -6.37 -12.97
C TYR A 164 -8.69 -6.94 -11.59
N CYS A 165 -9.97 -7.19 -11.30
CA CYS A 165 -10.37 -7.70 -10.00
C CYS A 165 -9.96 -9.16 -9.77
N ALA A 166 -9.58 -9.94 -10.79
CA ALA A 166 -9.20 -11.34 -10.63
C ALA A 166 -8.08 -11.55 -9.59
N ALA A 167 -7.15 -10.61 -9.44
CA ALA A 167 -6.08 -10.67 -8.42
C ALA A 167 -6.42 -9.94 -7.11
N LEU A 168 -7.58 -9.28 -7.01
CA LEU A 168 -7.96 -8.48 -5.84
C LEU A 168 -7.87 -9.26 -4.50
N PRO A 169 -8.33 -10.52 -4.39
CA PRO A 169 -8.19 -11.31 -3.16
C PRO A 169 -6.74 -11.46 -2.68
N VAL A 170 -5.82 -11.51 -3.63
CA VAL A 170 -4.38 -11.70 -3.42
C VAL A 170 -3.69 -10.39 -3.04
N VAL A 171 -4.14 -9.28 -3.64
CA VAL A 171 -3.66 -7.92 -3.36
C VAL A 171 -3.90 -7.53 -1.89
N GLY A 172 -5.03 -7.92 -1.30
CA GLY A 172 -5.33 -7.65 0.11
C GLY A 172 -4.28 -8.19 1.07
N PHE A 173 -3.86 -9.45 0.88
CA PHE A 173 -2.76 -10.05 1.64
C PHE A 173 -1.44 -9.32 1.40
N GLN A 174 -1.12 -9.06 0.13
CA GLN A 174 0.15 -8.46 -0.28
C GLN A 174 0.36 -7.07 0.36
N ILE A 175 -0.69 -6.23 0.40
CA ILE A 175 -0.61 -4.88 0.99
C ILE A 175 -0.29 -4.95 2.48
N ILE A 176 -0.95 -5.85 3.23
CA ILE A 176 -0.68 -6.04 4.65
C ILE A 176 0.73 -6.62 4.88
N ALA A 177 1.15 -7.61 4.10
CA ALA A 177 2.48 -8.21 4.20
C ALA A 177 3.60 -7.19 3.92
N SER A 178 3.45 -6.35 2.90
CA SER A 178 4.43 -5.28 2.60
C SER A 178 4.51 -4.24 3.72
N ASN A 179 3.38 -3.86 4.33
CA ASN A 179 3.36 -2.93 5.45
C ASN A 179 4.03 -3.50 6.70
N TYR A 180 3.85 -4.79 6.97
CA TYR A 180 4.52 -5.46 8.07
C TYR A 180 6.04 -5.29 8.01
N PHE A 181 6.64 -5.52 6.85
CA PHE A 181 8.08 -5.31 6.66
C PHE A 181 8.50 -3.85 6.89
N GLN A 182 7.66 -2.87 6.55
CA GLN A 182 7.92 -1.47 6.88
C GLN A 182 7.82 -1.21 8.39
N ALA A 183 6.78 -1.73 9.04
CA ALA A 183 6.51 -1.52 10.46
C ALA A 183 7.59 -2.09 11.38
N ILE A 184 8.22 -3.20 11.00
CA ILE A 184 9.32 -3.82 11.78
C ILE A 184 10.72 -3.26 11.43
N GLY A 185 10.79 -2.18 10.65
CA GLY A 185 12.06 -1.55 10.27
C GLY A 185 12.81 -2.24 9.12
N LYS A 186 12.24 -3.28 8.50
CA LYS A 186 12.79 -3.94 7.29
C LYS A 186 12.32 -3.27 6.00
N ALA A 187 12.42 -1.93 5.95
CA ALA A 187 11.94 -1.11 4.84
C ALA A 187 12.50 -1.57 3.48
N ARG A 188 13.77 -2.02 3.42
CA ARG A 188 14.39 -2.55 2.19
C ARG A 188 13.62 -3.72 1.58
N LEU A 189 13.09 -4.63 2.39
CA LEU A 189 12.27 -5.75 1.91
C LEU A 189 10.92 -5.27 1.39
N ALA A 190 10.28 -4.32 2.07
CA ALA A 190 9.02 -3.75 1.62
C ALA A 190 9.17 -2.99 0.29
N ILE A 191 10.25 -2.23 0.14
CA ILE A 191 10.59 -1.53 -1.11
C ILE A 191 10.86 -2.55 -2.21
N PHE A 192 11.65 -3.59 -1.94
CA PHE A 192 11.90 -4.67 -2.89
C PHE A 192 10.61 -5.34 -3.36
N LEU A 193 9.69 -5.68 -2.46
CA LEU A 193 8.38 -6.25 -2.80
C LEU A 193 7.52 -5.30 -3.65
N SER A 194 7.61 -4.00 -3.38
CA SER A 194 6.89 -2.97 -4.13
C SER A 194 7.47 -2.79 -5.53
N MET A 195 8.80 -2.77 -5.65
CA MET A 195 9.54 -2.76 -6.92
C MET A 195 9.27 -4.01 -7.75
N LEU A 196 9.23 -5.17 -7.09
CA LEU A 196 8.98 -6.44 -7.73
C LEU A 196 7.63 -6.43 -8.46
N ARG A 197 6.59 -5.98 -7.76
CA ARG A 197 5.25 -5.81 -8.33
C ARG A 197 5.26 -4.82 -9.49
N GLN A 198 5.73 -3.60 -9.26
CA GLN A 198 5.52 -2.49 -10.18
C GLN A 198 6.53 -2.44 -11.33
N ILE A 199 7.81 -2.62 -11.04
CA ILE A 199 8.90 -2.40 -12.00
C ILE A 199 9.38 -3.72 -12.59
N ILE A 200 9.70 -4.70 -11.75
CA ILE A 200 10.40 -5.90 -12.22
C ILE A 200 9.46 -6.80 -13.03
N ILE A 201 8.19 -6.91 -12.61
CA ILE A 201 7.23 -7.81 -13.24
C ILE A 201 6.24 -7.05 -14.12
N LEU A 202 5.54 -6.05 -13.58
CA LEU A 202 4.47 -5.37 -14.30
C LEU A 202 4.98 -4.58 -15.52
N PHE A 203 6.11 -3.88 -15.41
CA PHE A 203 6.62 -3.07 -16.52
C PHE A 203 6.98 -3.90 -17.77
N PRO A 204 7.76 -5.01 -17.68
CA PRO A 204 7.96 -5.90 -18.83
C PRO A 204 6.66 -6.49 -19.37
N LEU A 205 5.73 -6.91 -18.50
CA LEU A 205 4.46 -7.49 -18.93
C LEU A 205 3.62 -6.49 -19.74
N ILE A 206 3.54 -5.22 -19.32
CA ILE A 206 2.81 -4.16 -20.05
C ILE A 206 3.46 -3.86 -21.41
N ILE A 207 4.77 -4.05 -21.55
CA ILE A 207 5.43 -3.84 -22.84
C ILE A 207 5.14 -5.02 -23.78
N ILE A 208 5.29 -6.25 -23.28
CA ILE A 208 5.30 -7.50 -24.07
C ILE A 208 3.88 -8.02 -24.36
N LEU A 209 3.01 -8.17 -23.35
CA LEU A 209 1.69 -8.82 -23.53
C LEU A 209 0.79 -8.13 -24.56
N PRO A 210 0.74 -6.78 -24.63
CA PRO A 210 -0.12 -6.12 -25.61
C PRO A 210 0.28 -6.36 -27.06
N GLU A 211 1.54 -6.75 -27.33
CA GLU A 211 1.97 -7.09 -28.69
C GLU A 211 1.32 -8.40 -29.18
N PHE A 212 0.93 -9.29 -28.28
CA PHE A 212 0.29 -10.56 -28.60
C PHE A 212 -1.25 -10.50 -28.46
N TRP A 213 -1.75 -9.80 -27.43
CA TRP A 213 -3.17 -9.83 -27.05
C TRP A 213 -3.85 -8.45 -27.06
N GLY A 214 -3.22 -7.43 -27.63
CA GLY A 214 -3.78 -6.08 -27.73
C GLY A 214 -4.15 -5.49 -26.37
N ALA A 215 -5.31 -4.82 -26.29
CA ALA A 215 -5.80 -4.18 -25.06
C ALA A 215 -6.00 -5.19 -23.91
N SER A 216 -6.42 -6.42 -24.20
CA SER A 216 -6.56 -7.49 -23.20
C SER A 216 -5.22 -7.88 -22.58
N GLY A 217 -4.13 -7.81 -23.35
CA GLY A 217 -2.77 -8.03 -22.84
C GLY A 217 -2.38 -7.00 -21.77
N VAL A 218 -2.80 -5.74 -21.92
CA VAL A 218 -2.58 -4.69 -20.91
C VAL A 218 -3.36 -5.00 -19.63
N TRP A 219 -4.63 -5.42 -19.77
CA TRP A 219 -5.46 -5.79 -18.63
C TRP A 219 -4.91 -6.98 -17.85
N VAL A 220 -4.41 -8.01 -18.53
CA VAL A 220 -3.90 -9.24 -17.91
C VAL A 220 -2.53 -9.02 -17.25
N ALA A 221 -1.72 -8.07 -17.72
CA ALA A 221 -0.41 -7.77 -17.13
C ALA A 221 -0.51 -7.42 -15.63
N ILE A 222 -1.56 -6.69 -15.24
CA ILE A 222 -1.79 -6.23 -13.85
C ILE A 222 -2.00 -7.42 -12.89
N PRO A 223 -3.05 -8.25 -13.03
CA PRO A 223 -3.31 -9.34 -12.10
C PRO A 223 -2.20 -10.39 -12.10
N VAL A 224 -1.53 -10.63 -13.24
CA VAL A 224 -0.37 -11.54 -13.30
C VAL A 224 0.77 -11.00 -12.45
N SER A 225 1.07 -9.71 -12.55
CA SER A 225 2.12 -9.09 -11.74
C SER A 225 1.81 -9.13 -10.25
N ASP A 226 0.55 -8.85 -9.88
CA ASP A 226 0.09 -8.88 -8.50
C ASP A 226 0.16 -10.29 -7.92
N PHE A 227 -0.27 -11.28 -8.69
CA PHE A 227 -0.22 -12.67 -8.27
C PHE A 227 1.21 -13.14 -7.99
N VAL A 228 2.14 -12.91 -8.93
CA VAL A 228 3.54 -13.32 -8.76
C VAL A 228 4.18 -12.58 -7.58
N ALA A 229 3.96 -11.27 -7.47
CA ALA A 229 4.49 -10.48 -6.37
C ALA A 229 3.92 -10.91 -5.01
N ALA A 230 2.66 -11.32 -4.95
CA ALA A 230 2.05 -11.83 -3.74
C ALA A 230 2.53 -13.23 -3.36
N VAL A 231 2.80 -14.12 -4.32
CA VAL A 231 3.44 -15.42 -4.04
C VAL A 231 4.81 -15.21 -3.41
N ILE A 232 5.62 -14.31 -3.97
CA ILE A 232 6.95 -13.99 -3.40
C ILE A 232 6.81 -13.33 -2.03
N SER A 233 5.86 -12.41 -1.87
CA SER A 233 5.54 -11.78 -0.58
C SER A 233 5.11 -12.82 0.46
N PHE A 234 4.31 -13.82 0.06
CA PHE A 234 3.88 -14.91 0.93
C PHE A 234 5.05 -15.77 1.41
N ILE A 235 5.99 -16.13 0.52
CA ILE A 235 7.18 -16.91 0.88
C ILE A 235 8.04 -16.15 1.89
N LEU A 236 8.31 -14.87 1.64
CA LEU A 236 9.09 -14.03 2.55
C LEU A 236 8.37 -13.81 3.88
N PHE A 237 7.06 -13.57 3.83
CA PHE A 237 6.22 -13.40 5.01
C PHE A 237 6.22 -14.65 5.90
N ARG A 238 6.04 -15.83 5.30
CA ARG A 238 6.08 -17.12 6.01
C ARG A 238 7.43 -17.35 6.70
N ARG A 239 8.53 -17.07 5.99
CA ARG A 239 9.90 -17.18 6.55
C ARG A 239 10.12 -16.21 7.71
N GLU A 240 9.57 -15.01 7.63
CA GLU A 240 9.74 -14.01 8.69
C GLU A 240 8.89 -14.31 9.91
N ILE A 241 7.62 -14.67 9.73
CA ILE A 241 6.72 -15.07 10.82
C ILE A 241 7.23 -16.32 11.55
N ALA A 242 7.90 -17.23 10.86
CA ALA A 242 8.49 -18.42 11.48
C ALA A 242 9.68 -18.10 12.39
N LYS A 243 10.36 -16.96 12.18
CA LYS A 243 11.47 -16.49 13.04
C LYS A 243 11.00 -15.80 14.31
N LEU A 244 9.72 -15.41 14.37
CA LEU A 244 9.14 -14.83 15.57
C LEU A 244 8.97 -15.93 16.62
N GLU A 245 9.94 -16.04 17.52
CA GLU A 245 9.78 -16.81 18.74
C GLU A 245 8.67 -16.16 19.57
N CYS A 246 7.57 -16.88 19.72
CA CYS A 246 6.46 -16.43 20.53
C CYS A 246 6.91 -16.61 21.98
N ASP A 247 7.39 -15.54 22.61
CA ASP A 247 7.58 -15.55 24.06
C ASP A 247 6.21 -15.87 24.68
N MET A 248 6.05 -17.10 25.20
CA MET A 248 4.98 -17.36 26.15
C MET A 248 5.11 -16.33 27.26
N PRO A 249 3.99 -15.81 27.80
CA PRO A 249 4.06 -14.85 28.88
C PRO A 249 4.91 -15.45 29.99
N VAL A 250 6.11 -14.91 30.18
CA VAL A 250 6.93 -15.22 31.34
C VAL A 250 6.14 -14.68 32.53
N ALA A 251 5.37 -15.57 33.16
CA ALA A 251 4.83 -15.34 34.48
C ALA A 251 6.01 -14.96 35.37
N GLY A 252 6.16 -13.66 35.69
CA GLY A 252 7.11 -13.20 36.70
C GLY A 252 8.16 -12.17 36.30
N ARG A 253 8.11 -11.49 35.13
CA ARG A 253 8.87 -10.23 35.00
C ARG A 253 8.13 -9.13 35.74
N LYS A 254 8.58 -8.82 36.97
CA LYS A 254 8.28 -7.58 37.68
C LYS A 254 8.40 -6.42 36.69
N ASN A 255 7.38 -5.56 36.66
CA ASN A 255 7.37 -4.34 35.86
C ASN A 255 8.76 -3.68 35.92
N PRO A 256 9.38 -3.30 34.78
CA PRO A 256 10.50 -2.38 34.85
C PRO A 256 9.94 -1.12 35.52
N GLU A 257 10.42 -0.85 36.73
CA GLU A 257 10.21 0.44 37.40
C GLU A 257 10.60 1.51 36.39
N ILE A 258 9.62 2.31 36.01
CA ILE A 258 9.87 3.57 35.33
C ILE A 258 10.67 4.39 36.33
N ALA A 259 11.99 4.48 36.12
CA ALA A 259 12.86 5.28 36.95
C ALA A 259 12.26 6.69 37.06
N PRO A 260 12.06 7.22 38.28
CA PRO A 260 11.52 8.56 38.43
C PRO A 260 12.44 9.56 37.72
N PRO A 261 11.86 10.60 37.10
CA PRO A 261 12.64 11.61 36.42
C PRO A 261 13.65 12.22 37.41
N PRO A 262 14.88 12.52 36.97
CA PRO A 262 15.89 13.10 37.85
C PRO A 262 15.35 14.41 38.43
N GLU A 263 15.25 14.46 39.76
CA GLU A 263 15.04 15.69 40.51
C GLU A 263 16.24 16.59 40.26
N THR A 264 16.07 17.58 39.40
CA THR A 264 17.02 18.69 39.27
C THR A 264 16.80 19.63 40.43
N CYS A 265 17.71 19.61 41.41
CA CYS A 265 18.09 20.80 42.19
C CYS A 265 18.88 21.78 41.33
#